data_AF-A0A6P3VTJ3-F1
#
_entry.id   AF-A0A6P3VTJ3-F1
#
_cell.length_a   1.000
_cell.length_b   1.000
_cell.length_c   1.000
_cell.angle_alpha   90.00
_cell.angle_beta   90.00
_cell.angle_gamma   90.00
#
_symmetry.space_group_name_H-M   'P 1'
#
loop_
_entity.id
_entity.type
_entity.pdbx_description
1 polymer ?
#
loop_
_entity_poly.entity_id
_entity_poly.type
_entity_poly.pdbx_seq_one_letter_code
_entity_poly.pdbx_strand_id
1 'polypeptide(L)'
;MRVLNLTLKRKVQGNQPNPCPWSISAMVVFFSVIGFAPSSACPSKCVCFNTTVKCVNQDLTAIPQPLPEDTKILFVTGNNIQSLTSNSFPTPLKQLTNVHLTGNRIEEIEPRVFHNIPNLNLLDLSNNRIQEFSADALAADNSLVTLNLSRSLYNYSYTGELSRLFNSSTPKLSKLDLSNNDMVLLPDGMFSGLLDITFLDLRNNSIVFVSSGTLRNPVLSLLDLRDNALKELSNGTIADFCMNPDLQIRMTGNPWLCDCNIVDMQEWLRKSDQVMNKENITCNRPEYLRGGSLLQVEPSDLKCNYNGDLEGVLETSYVFLGMVLALIGVIFLLVLYLNRKGIKRWIYNIRDACRDHMEGYHYRYEINSDPRMANLSLNSDV
;
A
#
# COMPACT_ATOMS: atom_id res chain seq x y z
N MET A 1 -126.19 30.46 -24.43
CA MET A 1 -125.56 31.80 -24.37
C MET A 1 -124.09 31.60 -24.03
N ARG A 2 -123.23 31.64 -25.06
CA ARG A 2 -122.17 32.67 -25.27
C ARG A 2 -121.05 32.51 -24.22
N VAL A 3 -119.79 32.16 -24.53
CA VAL A 3 -118.91 32.54 -25.65
C VAL A 3 -117.69 31.59 -25.75
N LEU A 4 -117.31 31.27 -27.01
CA LEU A 4 -116.00 30.93 -27.66
C LEU A 4 -114.79 30.33 -26.87
N ASN A 5 -114.18 29.23 -27.34
CA ASN A 5 -113.08 29.08 -28.35
C ASN A 5 -111.73 29.64 -27.83
N LEU A 6 -110.56 28.96 -27.81
CA LEU A 6 -109.88 28.16 -28.84
C LEU A 6 -108.63 27.40 -28.27
N THR A 7 -108.22 26.35 -28.99
CA THR A 7 -106.84 25.85 -29.29
C THR A 7 -105.94 25.10 -28.28
N LEU A 8 -105.84 23.78 -28.51
CA LEU A 8 -104.65 23.02 -28.97
C LEU A 8 -103.27 23.20 -28.28
N LYS A 9 -102.78 22.15 -27.59
CA LYS A 9 -101.74 21.21 -28.10
C LYS A 9 -101.40 20.10 -27.10
N ARG A 10 -101.23 18.89 -27.64
CA ARG A 10 -100.70 17.66 -27.03
C ARG A 10 -99.42 17.87 -26.22
N LYS A 11 -99.32 17.24 -25.04
CA LYS A 11 -98.15 16.43 -24.66
C LYS A 11 -98.51 15.44 -23.55
N VAL A 12 -98.33 14.16 -23.84
CA VAL A 12 -98.42 13.02 -22.92
C VAL A 12 -97.15 12.99 -22.08
N GLN A 13 -97.29 12.89 -20.75
CA GLN A 13 -96.53 12.07 -19.78
C GLN A 13 -96.56 12.70 -18.39
N GLY A 14 -97.13 11.96 -17.43
CA GLY A 14 -97.15 12.32 -16.01
C GLY A 14 -95.88 11.87 -15.28
N ASN A 15 -95.34 12.82 -14.52
CA ASN A 15 -94.69 12.77 -13.20
C ASN A 15 -93.60 11.73 -12.84
N GLN A 16 -92.41 12.30 -12.62
CA GLN A 16 -91.23 11.87 -11.83
C GLN A 16 -91.42 12.18 -10.31
N PRO A 17 -90.57 11.73 -9.33
CA PRO A 17 -89.09 11.77 -9.38
C PRO A 17 -88.23 10.68 -8.67
N ASN A 18 -87.06 10.42 -9.29
CA ASN A 18 -85.66 10.09 -8.88
C ASN A 18 -85.26 10.03 -7.37
N PRO A 19 -84.10 9.43 -6.95
CA PRO A 19 -82.89 9.14 -7.76
C PRO A 19 -82.08 7.82 -7.54
N CYS A 20 -81.37 7.45 -8.62
CA CYS A 20 -79.99 6.93 -8.77
C CYS A 20 -79.51 5.55 -8.23
N PRO A 21 -78.50 4.93 -8.91
CA PRO A 21 -78.48 3.48 -9.05
C PRO A 21 -77.10 2.79 -8.75
N TRP A 22 -77.14 1.45 -8.75
CA TRP A 22 -76.03 0.46 -8.84
C TRP A 22 -75.41 -0.03 -7.52
N SER A 23 -75.53 -1.34 -7.28
CA SER A 23 -74.49 -2.20 -6.69
C SER A 23 -74.91 -3.67 -6.81
N ILE A 24 -74.25 -4.40 -7.70
CA ILE A 24 -74.36 -5.86 -7.83
C ILE A 24 -73.53 -6.49 -6.71
N SER A 25 -74.18 -7.27 -5.85
CA SER A 25 -73.53 -8.04 -4.79
C SER A 25 -72.71 -9.20 -5.39
N ALA A 26 -71.39 -9.05 -5.38
CA ALA A 26 -70.46 -10.17 -5.51
C ALA A 26 -69.88 -10.48 -4.12
N MET A 27 -70.04 -11.72 -3.66
CA MET A 27 -69.42 -12.23 -2.44
C MET A 27 -67.90 -12.16 -2.58
N VAL A 28 -67.26 -11.20 -1.90
CA VAL A 28 -65.81 -11.18 -1.71
C VAL A 28 -65.47 -12.24 -0.67
N VAL A 29 -65.01 -13.40 -1.14
CA VAL A 29 -64.21 -14.31 -0.32
C VAL A 29 -62.92 -13.56 0.00
N PHE A 30 -62.78 -13.09 1.24
CA PHE A 30 -61.50 -12.65 1.78
C PHE A 30 -60.57 -13.86 1.82
N PHE A 31 -59.84 -14.11 0.72
CA PHE A 31 -58.53 -14.72 0.88
C PHE A 31 -57.71 -13.70 1.66
N SER A 32 -57.58 -13.93 2.96
CA SER A 32 -56.47 -13.39 3.73
C SER A 32 -55.21 -13.83 2.99
N VAL A 33 -54.68 -12.95 2.14
CA VAL A 33 -53.28 -13.01 1.77
C VAL A 33 -52.60 -12.80 3.11
N ILE A 34 -52.21 -13.90 3.76
CA ILE A 34 -51.15 -13.87 4.73
C ILE A 34 -50.02 -13.23 3.94
N GLY A 35 -49.79 -11.94 4.20
CA GLY A 35 -48.61 -11.26 3.74
C GLY A 35 -47.47 -12.04 4.35
N PHE A 36 -46.94 -13.01 3.60
CA PHE A 36 -45.58 -13.43 3.78
C PHE A 36 -44.80 -12.14 3.63
N ALA A 37 -44.24 -11.67 4.75
CA ALA A 37 -43.14 -10.72 4.70
C ALA A 37 -42.21 -11.21 3.58
N PRO A 38 -41.73 -10.34 2.67
CA PRO A 38 -40.84 -10.78 1.62
C PRO A 38 -39.70 -11.50 2.31
N SER A 39 -39.60 -12.82 2.13
CA SER A 39 -38.43 -13.56 2.52
C SER A 39 -37.28 -12.81 1.86
N SER A 40 -36.42 -12.21 2.66
CA SER A 40 -35.24 -11.48 2.23
C SER A 40 -34.57 -12.29 1.12
N ALA A 41 -34.78 -11.86 -0.12
CA ALA A 41 -34.49 -12.72 -1.25
C ALA A 41 -32.98 -12.99 -1.29
N CYS A 42 -32.59 -14.25 -1.31
CA CYS A 42 -31.19 -14.61 -1.43
C CYS A 42 -30.66 -14.12 -2.80
N PRO A 43 -29.44 -13.54 -2.88
CA PRO A 43 -28.89 -13.14 -4.16
C PRO A 43 -28.78 -14.32 -5.14
N SER A 44 -29.05 -14.10 -6.42
CA SER A 44 -29.25 -15.14 -7.43
C SER A 44 -28.06 -16.06 -7.71
N LYS A 45 -26.85 -15.66 -7.32
CA LYS A 45 -25.60 -16.45 -7.42
C LYS A 45 -25.09 -16.94 -6.07
N CYS A 46 -25.86 -16.77 -5.01
CA CYS A 46 -25.44 -17.07 -3.65
C CYS A 46 -26.29 -18.17 -3.03
N VAL A 47 -25.74 -18.81 -2.01
CA VAL A 47 -26.44 -19.76 -1.16
C VAL A 47 -26.63 -19.12 0.20
N CYS A 48 -27.89 -18.97 0.61
CA CYS A 48 -28.25 -18.44 1.92
C CYS A 48 -28.68 -19.58 2.83
N PHE A 49 -28.11 -19.63 4.02
CA PHE A 49 -28.44 -20.62 5.05
C PHE A 49 -28.46 -19.95 6.42
N ASN A 50 -29.61 -20.01 7.10
CA ASN A 50 -29.84 -19.26 8.33
C ASN A 50 -29.50 -17.77 8.09
N THR A 51 -28.66 -17.17 8.94
CA THR A 51 -28.19 -15.78 8.79
C THR A 51 -26.87 -15.67 8.01
N THR A 52 -26.50 -16.68 7.22
CA THR A 52 -25.24 -16.71 6.46
C THR A 52 -25.51 -16.64 4.97
N VAL A 53 -24.82 -15.74 4.28
CA VAL A 53 -24.86 -15.62 2.81
C VAL A 53 -23.50 -16.03 2.26
N LYS A 54 -23.47 -17.02 1.35
CA LYS A 54 -22.24 -17.54 0.73
C LYS A 54 -22.26 -17.38 -0.78
N CYS A 55 -21.27 -16.67 -1.30
CA CYS A 55 -21.10 -16.32 -2.71
C CYS A 55 -19.66 -16.61 -3.13
N VAL A 56 -19.31 -17.89 -3.28
CA VAL A 56 -17.92 -18.35 -3.47
C VAL A 56 -17.67 -18.74 -4.92
N ASN A 57 -16.62 -18.19 -5.54
CA ASN A 57 -16.22 -18.49 -6.92
C ASN A 57 -17.37 -18.33 -7.94
N GLN A 58 -18.05 -17.19 -7.92
CA GLN A 58 -19.24 -16.90 -8.73
C GLN A 58 -19.00 -15.83 -9.81
N ASP A 59 -17.72 -15.50 -10.04
CA ASP A 59 -17.25 -14.44 -10.93
C ASP A 59 -17.92 -13.08 -10.66
N LEU A 60 -18.22 -12.79 -9.39
CA LEU A 60 -18.84 -11.52 -9.02
C LEU A 60 -17.87 -10.37 -9.19
N THR A 61 -18.35 -9.26 -9.76
CA THR A 61 -17.59 -8.01 -9.91
C THR A 61 -17.95 -6.96 -8.85
N ALA A 62 -18.98 -7.22 -8.05
CA ALA A 62 -19.43 -6.39 -6.93
C ALA A 62 -20.08 -7.27 -5.85
N ILE A 63 -20.31 -6.69 -4.66
CA ILE A 63 -21.08 -7.35 -3.59
C ILE A 63 -22.51 -7.61 -4.09
N PRO A 64 -23.00 -8.86 -4.04
CA PRO A 64 -24.27 -9.23 -4.65
C PRO A 64 -25.46 -8.67 -3.85
N GLN A 65 -26.50 -8.24 -4.57
CA GLN A 65 -27.71 -7.64 -4.01
C GLN A 65 -28.96 -8.42 -4.47
N PRO A 66 -30.06 -8.39 -3.70
CA PRO A 66 -30.18 -7.84 -2.35
C PRO A 66 -29.58 -8.78 -1.29
N LEU A 67 -28.97 -8.22 -0.24
CA LEU A 67 -28.57 -8.99 0.94
C LEU A 67 -29.73 -9.06 1.96
N PRO A 68 -30.03 -10.23 2.55
CA PRO A 68 -30.98 -10.35 3.65
C PRO A 68 -30.65 -9.44 4.84
N GLU A 69 -31.66 -8.74 5.39
CA GLU A 69 -31.49 -7.81 6.53
C GLU A 69 -30.98 -8.50 7.81
N ASP A 70 -31.28 -9.78 7.97
CA ASP A 70 -30.87 -10.64 9.08
C ASP A 70 -29.50 -11.30 8.86
N THR A 71 -28.79 -10.99 7.76
CA THR A 71 -27.45 -11.53 7.50
C THR A 71 -26.49 -11.13 8.62
N LYS A 72 -25.86 -12.13 9.23
CA LYS A 72 -24.79 -11.99 10.23
C LYS A 72 -23.40 -12.25 9.66
N ILE A 73 -23.31 -13.18 8.71
CA ILE A 73 -22.04 -13.61 8.12
C ILE A 73 -22.16 -13.58 6.60
N LEU A 74 -21.27 -12.86 5.95
CA LEU A 74 -21.20 -12.72 4.50
C LEU A 74 -19.87 -13.27 3.99
N PHE A 75 -19.93 -14.30 3.15
CA PHE A 75 -18.79 -14.81 2.41
C PHE A 75 -18.92 -14.44 0.94
N VAL A 76 -18.01 -13.61 0.44
CA VAL A 76 -17.89 -13.27 -0.98
C VAL A 76 -16.44 -13.54 -1.40
N THR A 77 -16.06 -14.81 -1.35
CA THR A 77 -14.66 -15.23 -1.51
C THR A 77 -14.36 -15.74 -2.91
N GLY A 78 -13.16 -15.50 -3.41
CA GLY A 78 -12.72 -16.02 -4.71
C GLY A 78 -13.46 -15.41 -5.91
N ASN A 79 -13.85 -14.13 -5.85
CA ASN A 79 -14.51 -13.44 -6.97
C ASN A 79 -13.59 -12.39 -7.62
N ASN A 80 -14.14 -11.53 -8.47
CA ASN A 80 -13.42 -10.55 -9.28
C ASN A 80 -13.76 -9.09 -8.87
N ILE A 81 -14.09 -8.87 -7.59
CA ILE A 81 -14.41 -7.53 -7.07
C ILE A 81 -13.12 -6.69 -7.05
N GLN A 82 -13.16 -5.52 -7.67
CA GLN A 82 -12.00 -4.62 -7.81
C GLN A 82 -12.01 -3.44 -6.83
N SER A 83 -13.18 -2.95 -6.47
CA SER A 83 -13.30 -1.83 -5.54
C SER A 83 -14.46 -2.03 -4.59
N LEU A 84 -14.28 -1.55 -3.36
CA LEU A 84 -15.34 -1.44 -2.37
C LEU A 84 -15.76 0.02 -2.29
N THR A 85 -16.92 0.32 -2.86
CA THR A 85 -17.49 1.67 -2.91
C THR A 85 -18.62 1.83 -1.90
N SER A 86 -19.06 3.07 -1.68
CA SER A 86 -20.26 3.38 -0.85
C SER A 86 -21.53 2.60 -1.25
N ASN A 87 -21.62 2.10 -2.49
CA ASN A 87 -22.74 1.29 -2.98
C ASN A 87 -22.60 -0.21 -2.69
N SER A 88 -21.48 -0.67 -2.12
CA SER A 88 -21.25 -2.08 -1.79
C SER A 88 -22.19 -2.59 -0.69
N PHE A 89 -22.52 -1.71 0.26
CA PHE A 89 -23.48 -1.95 1.34
C PHE A 89 -24.53 -0.82 1.34
N PRO A 90 -25.46 -0.81 0.39
CA PRO A 90 -26.36 0.32 0.14
C PRO A 90 -27.42 0.50 1.24
N THR A 91 -27.75 -0.58 1.96
CA THR A 91 -28.74 -0.60 3.04
C THR A 91 -28.09 -0.94 4.38
N PRO A 92 -28.56 -0.38 5.51
CA PRO A 92 -28.03 -0.72 6.83
C PRO A 92 -28.23 -2.20 7.18
N LEU A 93 -27.15 -2.95 7.38
CA LEU A 93 -27.17 -4.36 7.79
C LEU A 93 -26.70 -4.48 9.25
N LYS A 94 -27.60 -4.14 10.17
CA LYS A 94 -27.29 -4.03 11.62
C LYS A 94 -26.87 -5.36 12.26
N GLN A 95 -27.23 -6.49 11.68
CA GLN A 95 -26.86 -7.81 12.19
C GLN A 95 -25.53 -8.31 11.65
N LEU A 96 -24.97 -7.67 10.62
CA LEU A 96 -23.77 -8.15 9.95
C LEU A 96 -22.53 -7.91 10.83
N THR A 97 -21.88 -9.00 11.23
CA THR A 97 -20.71 -8.99 12.11
C THR A 97 -19.45 -9.49 11.42
N ASN A 98 -19.57 -10.35 10.41
CA ASN A 98 -18.43 -10.99 9.77
C ASN A 98 -18.53 -10.86 8.25
N VAL A 99 -17.50 -10.26 7.64
CA VAL A 99 -17.39 -10.09 6.19
C VAL A 99 -16.08 -10.71 5.71
N HIS A 100 -16.21 -11.73 4.85
CA HIS A 100 -15.08 -12.41 4.23
C HIS A 100 -15.02 -12.08 2.74
N LEU A 101 -14.01 -11.33 2.35
CA LEU A 101 -13.72 -10.88 0.98
C LEU A 101 -12.38 -11.43 0.47
N THR A 102 -11.95 -12.55 1.04
CA THR A 102 -10.71 -13.23 0.71
C THR A 102 -10.64 -13.63 -0.77
N GLY A 103 -9.48 -13.43 -1.39
CA GLY A 103 -9.23 -13.94 -2.74
C GLY A 103 -10.01 -13.20 -3.84
N ASN A 104 -10.27 -11.90 -3.65
CA ASN A 104 -10.82 -11.04 -4.69
C ASN A 104 -9.67 -10.31 -5.42
N ARG A 105 -9.98 -9.20 -6.11
CA ARG A 105 -9.01 -8.34 -6.77
C ARG A 105 -9.13 -6.90 -6.26
N ILE A 106 -9.46 -6.74 -4.97
CA ILE A 106 -9.76 -5.43 -4.41
C ILE A 106 -8.48 -4.60 -4.40
N GLU A 107 -8.52 -3.46 -5.10
CA GLU A 107 -7.44 -2.49 -5.22
C GLU A 107 -7.73 -1.21 -4.40
N GLU A 108 -9.01 -0.84 -4.28
CA GLU A 108 -9.44 0.41 -3.63
C GLU A 108 -10.58 0.16 -2.64
N ILE A 109 -10.46 0.79 -1.47
CA ILE A 109 -11.50 0.82 -0.44
C ILE A 109 -11.85 2.29 -0.17
N GLU A 110 -13.02 2.71 -0.68
CA GLU A 110 -13.49 4.08 -0.61
C GLU A 110 -13.86 4.52 0.82
N PRO A 111 -13.87 5.83 1.09
CA PRO A 111 -14.41 6.37 2.33
C PRO A 111 -15.84 5.90 2.59
N ARG A 112 -16.15 5.68 3.87
CA ARG A 112 -17.50 5.35 4.38
C ARG A 112 -18.14 4.05 3.89
N VAL A 113 -17.42 3.19 3.16
CA VAL A 113 -17.97 1.94 2.62
C VAL A 113 -18.57 1.01 3.68
N PHE A 114 -18.05 1.02 4.90
CA PHE A 114 -18.52 0.16 5.99
C PHE A 114 -19.46 0.85 6.98
N HIS A 115 -19.90 2.09 6.73
CA HIS A 115 -20.75 2.86 7.66
C HIS A 115 -22.14 2.23 7.84
N ASN A 116 -22.65 1.53 6.82
CA ASN A 116 -23.92 0.81 6.89
C ASN A 116 -23.84 -0.56 7.58
N ILE A 117 -22.67 -0.96 8.07
CA ILE A 117 -22.45 -2.21 8.81
C ILE A 117 -21.77 -1.93 10.16
N PRO A 118 -22.43 -1.18 11.06
CA PRO A 118 -21.80 -0.63 12.28
C PRO A 118 -21.31 -1.69 13.28
N ASN A 119 -21.90 -2.89 13.23
CA ASN A 119 -21.57 -4.01 14.14
C ASN A 119 -20.53 -4.98 13.56
N LEU A 120 -19.80 -4.55 12.51
CA LEU A 120 -18.74 -5.35 11.90
C LEU A 120 -17.64 -5.63 12.93
N ASN A 121 -17.46 -6.91 13.26
CA ASN A 121 -16.46 -7.40 14.20
C ASN A 121 -15.23 -7.98 13.49
N LEU A 122 -15.44 -8.68 12.37
CA LEU A 122 -14.38 -9.30 11.58
C LEU A 122 -14.47 -8.87 10.12
N LEU A 123 -13.36 -8.36 9.61
CA LEU A 123 -13.16 -8.04 8.20
C LEU A 123 -11.95 -8.80 7.67
N ASP A 124 -12.19 -9.73 6.75
CA ASP A 124 -11.13 -10.48 6.07
C ASP A 124 -11.00 -10.00 4.62
N LEU A 125 -9.90 -9.32 4.35
CA LEU A 125 -9.50 -8.79 3.04
C LEU A 125 -8.24 -9.48 2.51
N SER A 126 -7.87 -10.64 3.06
CA SER A 126 -6.66 -11.35 2.66
C SER A 126 -6.68 -11.77 1.20
N ASN A 127 -5.50 -11.97 0.60
CA ASN A 127 -5.36 -12.38 -0.80
C ASN A 127 -6.07 -11.40 -1.77
N ASN A 128 -5.82 -10.10 -1.61
CA ASN A 128 -6.29 -9.02 -2.49
C ASN A 128 -5.08 -8.22 -3.04
N ARG A 129 -5.31 -7.02 -3.62
CA ARG A 129 -4.27 -6.19 -4.24
C ARG A 129 -4.44 -4.71 -3.88
N ILE A 130 -4.76 -4.46 -2.61
CA ILE A 130 -5.08 -3.15 -2.06
C ILE A 130 -3.89 -2.22 -2.25
N GLN A 131 -4.16 -1.14 -2.97
CA GLN A 131 -3.26 -0.01 -3.19
C GLN A 131 -3.70 1.20 -2.36
N GLU A 132 -5.01 1.36 -2.18
CA GLU A 132 -5.59 2.46 -1.39
C GLU A 132 -6.62 1.93 -0.39
N PHE A 133 -6.41 2.30 0.89
CA PHE A 133 -7.36 2.04 1.97
C PHE A 133 -7.64 3.36 2.66
N SER A 134 -8.82 3.93 2.42
CA SER A 134 -9.21 5.18 3.08
C SER A 134 -9.29 5.01 4.61
N ALA A 135 -8.60 5.88 5.35
CA ALA A 135 -8.70 5.94 6.82
C ALA A 135 -10.15 6.18 7.30
N ASP A 136 -11.02 6.76 6.47
CA ASP A 136 -12.43 7.06 6.75
C ASP A 136 -13.40 5.96 6.27
N ALA A 137 -12.90 4.79 5.85
CA ALA A 137 -13.74 3.67 5.40
C ALA A 137 -14.67 3.14 6.50
N LEU A 138 -14.21 3.20 7.76
CA LEU A 138 -14.93 2.77 8.96
C LEU A 138 -15.56 3.97 9.67
N ALA A 139 -16.66 3.74 10.39
CA ALA A 139 -17.25 4.76 11.27
C ALA A 139 -16.40 4.90 12.55
N ALA A 140 -16.39 6.08 13.19
CA ALA A 140 -15.57 6.33 14.38
C ALA A 140 -15.92 5.43 15.58
N ASP A 141 -17.19 5.01 15.70
CA ASP A 141 -17.72 4.18 16.77
C ASP A 141 -17.75 2.68 16.45
N ASN A 142 -17.08 2.26 15.37
CA ASN A 142 -17.08 0.88 14.89
C ASN A 142 -16.68 -0.14 15.98
N SER A 143 -16.99 -1.41 15.69
CA SER A 143 -16.77 -2.55 16.57
C SER A 143 -15.77 -3.55 16.00
N LEU A 144 -14.89 -3.11 15.09
CA LEU A 144 -13.96 -4.00 14.41
C LEU A 144 -12.91 -4.51 15.41
N VAL A 145 -12.87 -5.84 15.59
CA VAL A 145 -11.96 -6.54 16.50
C VAL A 145 -10.89 -7.31 15.73
N THR A 146 -11.22 -7.86 14.57
CA THR A 146 -10.31 -8.64 13.74
C THR A 146 -10.23 -8.07 12.33
N LEU A 147 -9.01 -7.72 11.91
CA LEU A 147 -8.71 -7.27 10.56
C LEU A 147 -7.62 -8.16 9.96
N ASN A 148 -7.93 -8.80 8.84
CA ASN A 148 -6.97 -9.61 8.09
C ASN A 148 -6.65 -8.94 6.75
N LEU A 149 -5.40 -8.48 6.62
CA LEU A 149 -4.80 -7.90 5.43
C LEU A 149 -3.59 -8.73 4.97
N SER A 150 -3.59 -10.03 5.26
CA SER A 150 -2.51 -10.92 4.81
C SER A 150 -2.52 -11.07 3.29
N ARG A 151 -1.34 -10.97 2.67
CA ARG A 151 -1.18 -11.02 1.20
C ARG A 151 -2.19 -10.13 0.47
N SER A 152 -2.35 -8.90 0.92
CA SER A 152 -3.32 -7.98 0.32
C SER A 152 -2.74 -6.64 -0.07
N LEU A 153 -1.54 -6.28 0.39
CA LEU A 153 -0.98 -4.94 0.22
C LEU A 153 0.00 -4.92 -0.97
N TYR A 154 -0.35 -4.18 -2.02
CA TYR A 154 0.46 -4.03 -3.23
C TYR A 154 0.88 -2.57 -3.36
N ASN A 155 2.18 -2.29 -3.60
CA ASN A 155 2.81 -0.95 -3.69
C ASN A 155 3.13 -0.25 -2.35
N TYR A 156 4.35 0.25 -2.16
CA TYR A 156 4.85 0.84 -0.89
C TYR A 156 4.05 2.02 -0.30
N SER A 157 3.15 2.63 -1.09
CA SER A 157 2.35 3.79 -0.66
C SER A 157 1.30 3.49 0.43
N TYR A 158 1.03 2.21 0.74
CA TYR A 158 0.01 1.84 1.75
C TYR A 158 0.39 2.19 3.19
N THR A 159 1.69 2.32 3.50
CA THR A 159 2.16 2.42 4.90
C THR A 159 1.67 3.67 5.62
N GLY A 160 1.62 4.82 4.94
CA GLY A 160 1.11 6.05 5.50
C GLY A 160 -0.40 6.00 5.79
N GLU A 161 -1.18 5.48 4.85
CA GLU A 161 -2.64 5.32 5.02
C GLU A 161 -2.98 4.33 6.12
N LEU A 162 -2.30 3.18 6.17
CA LEU A 162 -2.52 2.19 7.21
C LEU A 162 -2.16 2.72 8.60
N SER A 163 -1.06 3.46 8.73
CA SER A 163 -0.73 4.16 9.99
C SER A 163 -1.85 5.11 10.41
N ARG A 164 -2.45 5.85 9.48
CA ARG A 164 -3.60 6.72 9.78
C ARG A 164 -4.81 5.89 10.21
N LEU A 165 -5.20 4.88 9.44
CA LEU A 165 -6.31 3.97 9.74
C LEU A 165 -6.20 3.37 11.14
N PHE A 166 -5.03 2.81 11.48
CA PHE A 166 -4.79 2.17 12.77
C PHE A 166 -4.83 3.16 13.93
N ASN A 167 -4.35 4.38 13.71
CA ASN A 167 -4.28 5.39 14.76
C ASN A 167 -5.60 6.18 14.93
N SER A 168 -6.45 6.29 13.91
CA SER A 168 -7.68 7.09 13.96
C SER A 168 -8.97 6.27 14.06
N SER A 169 -9.00 5.08 13.46
CA SER A 169 -10.26 4.45 13.07
C SER A 169 -10.44 3.04 13.59
N THR A 170 -9.45 2.44 14.27
CA THR A 170 -9.57 1.05 14.77
C THR A 170 -9.13 0.88 16.23
N PRO A 171 -9.69 1.64 17.19
CA PRO A 171 -9.24 1.60 18.58
C PRO A 171 -9.53 0.26 19.28
N LYS A 172 -10.58 -0.47 18.88
CA LYS A 172 -11.00 -1.76 19.46
C LYS A 172 -10.35 -2.98 18.80
N LEU A 173 -9.43 -2.75 17.87
CA LEU A 173 -8.82 -3.82 17.10
C LEU A 173 -7.92 -4.67 18.01
N SER A 174 -8.25 -5.96 18.12
CA SER A 174 -7.52 -6.90 18.96
C SER A 174 -6.63 -7.86 18.18
N LYS A 175 -6.99 -8.15 16.92
CA LYS A 175 -6.21 -9.05 16.05
C LYS A 175 -5.97 -8.39 14.70
N LEU A 176 -4.70 -8.20 14.38
CA LEU A 176 -4.25 -7.66 13.11
C LEU A 176 -3.30 -8.64 12.43
N ASP A 177 -3.70 -9.11 11.24
CA ASP A 177 -2.86 -9.93 10.38
C ASP A 177 -2.39 -9.10 9.19
N LEU A 178 -1.09 -8.88 9.13
CA LEU A 178 -0.34 -8.16 8.11
C LEU A 178 0.70 -9.06 7.44
N SER A 179 0.58 -10.38 7.62
CA SER A 179 1.54 -11.36 7.12
C SER A 179 1.55 -11.49 5.60
N ASN A 180 2.62 -12.05 5.04
CA ASN A 180 2.71 -12.38 3.61
C ASN A 180 2.52 -11.17 2.69
N ASN A 181 2.97 -9.99 3.13
CA ASN A 181 3.04 -8.78 2.34
C ASN A 181 4.51 -8.43 2.07
N ASP A 182 4.77 -7.35 1.35
CA ASP A 182 6.14 -6.92 1.02
C ASP A 182 6.60 -5.73 1.89
N MET A 183 6.23 -5.71 3.18
CA MET A 183 6.61 -4.61 4.08
C MET A 183 8.12 -4.63 4.34
N VAL A 184 8.78 -3.52 4.03
CA VAL A 184 10.23 -3.34 4.26
C VAL A 184 10.51 -2.52 5.52
N LEU A 185 9.63 -1.56 5.81
CA LEU A 185 9.76 -0.59 6.89
C LEU A 185 8.45 -0.50 7.65
N LEU A 186 8.55 -0.32 8.96
CA LEU A 186 7.43 0.00 9.83
C LEU A 186 7.57 1.47 10.24
N PRO A 187 6.67 2.37 9.82
CA PRO A 187 6.70 3.75 10.26
C PRO A 187 6.59 3.86 11.79
N ASP A 188 7.30 4.83 12.35
CA ASP A 188 7.27 5.11 13.78
C ASP A 188 5.83 5.38 14.24
N GLY A 189 5.40 4.69 15.29
CA GLY A 189 4.05 4.86 15.85
C GLY A 189 2.91 4.33 14.98
N MET A 190 3.19 3.54 13.93
CA MET A 190 2.16 2.92 13.06
C MET A 190 1.06 2.19 13.86
N PHE A 191 1.42 1.57 14.98
CA PHE A 191 0.50 0.78 15.81
C PHE A 191 0.12 1.46 17.14
N SER A 192 0.47 2.74 17.32
CA SER A 192 0.35 3.42 18.62
C SER A 192 -1.10 3.64 19.07
N GLY A 193 -2.04 3.80 18.13
CA GLY A 193 -3.47 3.95 18.43
C GLY A 193 -4.23 2.62 18.56
N LEU A 194 -3.57 1.47 18.39
CA LEU A 194 -4.19 0.16 18.59
C LEU A 194 -4.19 -0.21 20.09
N LEU A 195 -5.16 0.32 20.83
CA LEU A 195 -5.18 0.26 22.30
C LEU A 195 -5.50 -1.13 22.86
N ASP A 196 -6.24 -1.95 22.10
CA ASP A 196 -6.73 -3.28 22.53
C ASP A 196 -6.03 -4.45 21.80
N ILE A 197 -4.93 -4.18 21.09
CA ILE A 197 -4.23 -5.17 20.25
C ILE A 197 -3.60 -6.28 21.09
N THR A 198 -3.99 -7.53 20.85
CA THR A 198 -3.45 -8.71 21.54
C THR A 198 -2.62 -9.59 20.62
N PHE A 199 -2.89 -9.55 19.32
CA PHE A 199 -2.21 -10.35 18.30
C PHE A 199 -1.82 -9.48 17.11
N LEU A 200 -0.51 -9.44 16.82
CA LEU A 200 0.05 -8.77 15.65
C LEU A 200 0.91 -9.76 14.86
N ASP A 201 0.52 -10.01 13.62
CA ASP A 201 1.24 -10.91 12.73
C ASP A 201 1.87 -10.15 11.57
N LEU A 202 3.19 -10.13 11.55
CA LEU A 202 4.02 -9.49 10.53
C LEU A 202 4.89 -10.54 9.81
N ARG A 203 4.58 -11.83 9.95
CA ARG A 203 5.43 -12.89 9.39
C ARG A 203 5.48 -12.84 7.86
N ASN A 204 6.56 -13.34 7.28
CA ASN A 204 6.75 -13.42 5.83
C ASN A 204 6.58 -12.05 5.16
N ASN A 205 7.32 -11.06 5.67
CA ASN A 205 7.48 -9.73 5.08
C ASN A 205 8.98 -9.52 4.77
N SER A 206 9.39 -8.30 4.46
CA SER A 206 10.78 -7.94 4.18
C SER A 206 11.35 -6.94 5.19
N ILE A 207 10.86 -6.97 6.45
CA ILE A 207 11.20 -5.96 7.46
C ILE A 207 12.68 -6.07 7.81
N VAL A 208 13.43 -4.99 7.60
CA VAL A 208 14.90 -4.97 7.79
C VAL A 208 15.30 -4.51 9.18
N PHE A 209 14.53 -3.58 9.76
CA PHE A 209 14.74 -3.06 11.11
C PHE A 209 13.41 -2.67 11.76
N VAL A 210 13.41 -2.56 13.08
CA VAL A 210 12.28 -2.06 13.87
C VAL A 210 12.78 -0.89 14.74
N SER A 211 12.27 0.32 14.51
CA SER A 211 12.61 1.47 15.35
C SER A 211 12.07 1.28 16.77
N SER A 212 12.79 1.83 17.75
CA SER A 212 12.29 1.90 19.12
C SER A 212 10.95 2.64 19.19
N GLY A 213 10.05 2.15 20.03
CA GLY A 213 8.69 2.63 20.21
C GLY A 213 7.69 2.06 19.20
N THR A 214 8.12 1.53 18.05
CA THR A 214 7.20 1.10 16.98
C THR A 214 6.30 -0.07 17.39
N LEU A 215 6.86 -1.06 18.09
CA LEU A 215 6.15 -2.23 18.58
C LEU A 215 5.84 -2.14 20.08
N ARG A 216 5.95 -0.94 20.66
CA ARG A 216 5.67 -0.71 22.07
C ARG A 216 4.16 -0.71 22.28
N ASN A 217 3.66 -1.82 22.80
CA ASN A 217 2.25 -1.94 23.17
C ASN A 217 2.10 -2.78 24.45
N PRO A 218 1.48 -2.25 25.51
CA PRO A 218 1.43 -2.90 26.82
C PRO A 218 0.44 -4.07 26.91
N VAL A 219 -0.50 -4.19 25.97
CA VAL A 219 -1.53 -5.25 25.97
C VAL A 219 -1.26 -6.36 24.95
N LEU A 220 -0.26 -6.16 24.08
CA LEU A 220 0.11 -7.13 23.06
C LEU A 220 0.56 -8.45 23.71
N SER A 221 -0.09 -9.55 23.34
CA SER A 221 0.19 -10.87 23.90
C SER A 221 1.03 -11.73 22.96
N LEU A 222 0.86 -11.58 21.64
CA LEU A 222 1.63 -12.31 20.64
C LEU A 222 2.06 -11.41 19.47
N LEU A 223 3.36 -11.44 19.20
CA LEU A 223 4.01 -10.77 18.08
C LEU A 223 4.74 -11.81 17.20
N ASP A 224 4.36 -11.88 15.92
CA ASP A 224 5.01 -12.77 14.95
C ASP A 224 5.83 -11.97 13.93
N LEU A 225 7.15 -12.07 14.03
CA LEU A 225 8.16 -11.45 13.17
C LEU A 225 8.93 -12.50 12.34
N ARG A 226 8.42 -13.73 12.25
CA ARG A 226 9.11 -14.80 11.51
C ARG A 226 9.29 -14.46 10.04
N ASP A 227 10.30 -15.04 9.43
CA ASP A 227 10.51 -14.98 7.98
C ASP A 227 10.53 -13.52 7.47
N ASN A 228 11.32 -12.67 8.12
CA ASN A 228 11.58 -11.28 7.72
C ASN A 228 13.06 -11.09 7.37
N ALA A 229 13.51 -9.84 7.22
CA ALA A 229 14.89 -9.50 6.86
C ALA A 229 15.69 -8.89 8.04
N LEU A 230 15.28 -9.15 9.28
CA LEU A 230 15.93 -8.60 10.48
C LEU A 230 17.35 -9.16 10.62
N LYS A 231 18.31 -8.26 10.83
CA LYS A 231 19.72 -8.62 11.05
C LYS A 231 20.10 -8.59 12.53
N GLU A 232 19.46 -7.72 13.29
CA GLU A 232 19.67 -7.53 14.73
C GLU A 232 18.42 -6.86 15.32
N LEU A 233 18.32 -6.87 16.65
CA LEU A 233 17.37 -6.04 17.39
C LEU A 233 18.15 -4.96 18.13
N SER A 234 17.72 -3.70 17.99
CA SER A 234 18.34 -2.60 18.71
C SER A 234 18.05 -2.67 20.21
N ASN A 235 18.92 -2.07 21.03
CA ASN A 235 18.70 -1.97 22.48
C ASN A 235 17.39 -1.25 22.83
N GLY A 236 16.95 -0.30 22.00
CA GLY A 236 15.66 0.35 22.15
C GLY A 236 14.49 -0.62 21.94
N THR A 237 14.54 -1.44 20.88
CA THR A 237 13.53 -2.47 20.60
C THR A 237 13.47 -3.53 21.71
N ILE A 238 14.64 -3.95 22.21
CA ILE A 238 14.73 -4.88 23.34
C ILE A 238 14.11 -4.26 24.61
N ALA A 239 14.40 -2.98 24.88
CA ALA A 239 13.81 -2.27 26.02
C ALA A 239 12.28 -2.18 25.90
N ASP A 240 11.74 -1.95 24.70
CA ASP A 240 10.29 -1.96 24.46
C ASP A 240 9.67 -3.32 24.79
N PHE A 241 10.30 -4.42 24.37
CA PHE A 241 9.84 -5.77 24.70
C PHE A 241 9.91 -6.06 26.20
N CYS A 242 10.95 -5.60 26.89
CA CYS A 242 11.09 -5.75 28.34
C CYS A 242 9.99 -5.02 29.14
N MET A 243 9.31 -4.03 28.56
CA MET A 243 8.18 -3.35 29.22
C MET A 243 6.91 -4.21 29.29
N ASN A 244 6.82 -5.27 28.49
CA ASN A 244 5.67 -6.17 28.44
C ASN A 244 6.14 -7.64 28.62
N PRO A 245 6.31 -8.10 29.87
CA PRO A 245 6.93 -9.41 30.16
C PRO A 245 6.11 -10.61 29.69
N ASP A 246 4.79 -10.47 29.52
CA ASP A 246 3.90 -11.54 29.07
C ASP A 246 3.86 -11.70 27.54
N LEU A 247 4.49 -10.78 26.80
CA LEU A 247 4.55 -10.80 25.34
C LEU A 247 5.29 -12.04 24.83
N GLN A 248 4.62 -12.83 23.98
CA GLN A 248 5.23 -13.93 23.24
C GLN A 248 5.69 -13.47 21.87
N ILE A 249 6.98 -13.65 21.58
CA ILE A 249 7.64 -13.18 20.35
C ILE A 249 8.10 -14.40 19.54
N ARG A 250 7.79 -14.39 18.24
CA ARG A 250 8.32 -15.36 17.27
C ARG A 250 9.17 -14.62 16.26
N MET A 251 10.42 -15.02 16.05
CA MET A 251 11.33 -14.32 15.14
C MET A 251 12.35 -15.23 14.44
N THR A 252 12.07 -16.54 14.38
CA THR A 252 12.83 -17.49 13.56
C THR A 252 12.74 -17.15 12.06
N GLY A 253 13.71 -17.60 11.25
CA GLY A 253 13.68 -17.36 9.81
C GLY A 253 14.16 -15.96 9.38
N ASN A 254 14.77 -15.19 10.29
CA ASN A 254 15.41 -13.92 9.98
C ASN A 254 16.93 -14.10 9.73
N PRO A 255 17.53 -13.29 8.83
CA PRO A 255 18.94 -13.37 8.47
C PRO A 255 19.86 -12.69 9.50
N TRP A 256 19.86 -13.19 10.74
CA TRP A 256 20.64 -12.62 11.86
C TRP A 256 22.13 -12.49 11.54
N LEU A 257 22.68 -11.30 11.77
CA LEU A 257 24.09 -10.97 11.63
C LEU A 257 24.78 -11.15 12.99
N CYS A 258 25.48 -12.26 13.16
CA CYS A 258 26.16 -12.62 14.39
C CYS A 258 27.57 -12.01 14.45
N ASP A 259 27.64 -10.69 14.55
CA ASP A 259 28.86 -9.94 14.81
C ASP A 259 28.84 -9.33 16.23
N CYS A 260 29.71 -8.35 16.51
CA CYS A 260 29.77 -7.74 17.82
C CYS A 260 28.52 -6.92 18.20
N ASN A 261 27.68 -6.52 17.23
CA ASN A 261 26.50 -5.70 17.51
C ASN A 261 25.34 -6.54 18.08
N ILE A 262 25.31 -7.85 17.82
CA ILE A 262 24.25 -8.73 18.32
C ILE A 262 24.43 -9.14 19.79
N VAL A 263 25.52 -8.75 20.45
CA VAL A 263 25.89 -9.22 21.81
C VAL A 263 24.78 -8.93 22.83
N ASP A 264 24.23 -7.71 22.83
CA ASP A 264 23.16 -7.33 23.76
C ASP A 264 21.88 -8.14 23.50
N MET A 265 21.55 -8.36 22.23
CA MET A 265 20.44 -9.22 21.83
C MET A 265 20.67 -10.67 22.27
N GLN A 266 21.89 -11.20 22.14
CA GLN A 266 22.24 -12.55 22.57
C GLN A 266 22.10 -12.71 24.09
N GLU A 267 22.54 -11.71 24.86
CA GLU A 267 22.40 -11.72 26.32
C GLU A 267 20.93 -11.65 26.75
N TRP A 268 20.14 -10.78 26.12
CA TRP A 268 18.70 -10.70 26.34
C TRP A 268 18.00 -12.04 26.00
N LEU A 269 18.33 -12.65 24.87
CA LEU A 269 17.80 -13.95 24.45
C LEU A 269 18.08 -15.07 25.46
N ARG A 270 19.27 -15.09 26.07
CA ARG A 270 19.61 -16.07 27.11
C ARG A 270 18.73 -15.93 28.35
N LYS A 271 18.40 -14.69 28.74
CA LYS A 271 17.66 -14.38 29.96
C LYS A 271 16.13 -14.37 29.79
N SER A 272 15.64 -14.07 28.59
CA SER A 272 14.22 -13.87 28.33
C SER A 272 13.50 -15.18 27.98
N ASP A 273 12.28 -15.33 28.49
CA ASP A 273 11.33 -16.40 28.13
C ASP A 273 10.24 -15.92 27.16
N GLN A 274 10.28 -14.64 26.75
CA GLN A 274 9.34 -14.06 25.80
C GLN A 274 9.47 -14.66 24.39
N VAL A 275 10.68 -15.09 24.01
CA VAL A 275 10.97 -15.59 22.67
C VAL A 275 10.66 -17.07 22.58
N MET A 276 9.67 -17.42 21.75
CA MET A 276 9.30 -18.81 21.50
C MET A 276 10.34 -19.51 20.62
N ASN A 277 10.70 -20.75 20.99
CA ASN A 277 11.69 -21.58 20.27
C ASN A 277 13.02 -20.83 20.04
N LYS A 278 13.52 -20.13 21.05
CA LYS A 278 14.76 -19.34 20.99
C LYS A 278 15.99 -20.14 20.58
N GLU A 279 15.96 -21.46 20.79
CA GLU A 279 16.99 -22.41 20.36
C GLU A 279 17.15 -22.48 18.84
N ASN A 280 16.07 -22.22 18.10
CA ASN A 280 16.03 -22.27 16.64
C ASN A 280 16.45 -20.94 15.97
N ILE A 281 16.94 -19.98 16.75
CA ILE A 281 17.50 -18.73 16.23
C ILE A 281 18.92 -19.00 15.78
N THR A 282 19.15 -18.99 14.47
CA THR A 282 20.44 -19.31 13.86
C THR A 282 21.08 -18.09 13.21
N CYS A 283 22.40 -18.04 13.24
CA CYS A 283 23.18 -17.04 12.52
C CYS A 283 23.09 -17.25 11.01
N ASN A 284 22.89 -16.18 10.25
CA ASN A 284 22.97 -16.21 8.79
C ASN A 284 24.33 -15.70 8.29
N ARG A 285 24.88 -14.69 8.97
CA ARG A 285 26.24 -14.21 8.76
C ARG A 285 26.96 -14.04 10.09
N PRO A 286 28.29 -14.01 10.10
CA PRO A 286 29.21 -14.29 8.99
C PRO A 286 29.23 -15.78 8.57
N GLU A 287 29.81 -16.10 7.41
CA GLU A 287 29.74 -17.48 6.84
C GLU A 287 30.29 -18.57 7.78
N TYR A 288 31.27 -18.25 8.63
CA TYR A 288 31.83 -19.22 9.58
C TYR A 288 30.90 -19.56 10.76
N LEU A 289 29.89 -18.71 11.04
CA LEU A 289 28.84 -18.98 12.05
C LEU A 289 27.51 -19.40 11.41
N ARG A 290 27.43 -19.43 10.09
CA ARG A 290 26.18 -19.64 9.37
C ARG A 290 25.53 -20.98 9.72
N GLY A 291 24.24 -20.94 10.05
CA GLY A 291 23.45 -22.09 10.48
C GLY A 291 23.66 -22.48 11.95
N GLY A 292 24.67 -21.94 12.64
CA GLY A 292 24.87 -22.16 14.07
C GLY A 292 23.82 -21.46 14.92
N SER A 293 23.44 -22.05 16.06
CA SER A 293 22.50 -21.44 17.00
C SER A 293 23.12 -20.23 17.68
N LEU A 294 22.46 -19.06 17.61
CA LEU A 294 22.95 -17.81 18.20
C LEU A 294 23.19 -17.94 19.71
N LEU A 295 22.39 -18.75 20.42
CA LEU A 295 22.56 -18.97 21.86
C LEU A 295 23.86 -19.72 22.22
N GLN A 296 24.36 -20.53 21.30
CA GLN A 296 25.56 -21.37 21.48
C GLN A 296 26.85 -20.68 21.02
N VAL A 297 26.76 -19.52 20.37
CA VAL A 297 27.95 -18.76 19.95
C VAL A 297 28.63 -18.16 21.17
N GLU A 298 29.93 -18.39 21.28
CA GLU A 298 30.76 -17.78 22.33
C GLU A 298 30.90 -16.27 22.08
N PRO A 299 30.80 -15.40 23.12
CA PRO A 299 30.94 -13.96 22.94
C PRO A 299 32.26 -13.53 22.29
N SER A 300 33.33 -14.33 22.41
CA SER A 300 34.62 -14.06 21.77
C SER A 300 34.60 -14.21 20.25
N ASP A 301 33.65 -14.95 19.70
CA ASP A 301 33.51 -15.18 18.25
C ASP A 301 32.65 -14.12 17.56
N LEU A 302 31.90 -13.33 18.34
CA LEU A 302 31.11 -12.19 17.88
C LEU A 302 32.01 -10.96 17.64
N LYS A 303 32.68 -10.94 16.47
CA LYS A 303 33.68 -9.91 16.13
C LYS A 303 33.17 -8.97 15.04
N CYS A 304 33.32 -7.66 15.24
CA CYS A 304 33.21 -6.67 14.17
C CYS A 304 34.59 -6.36 13.63
N ASN A 305 34.87 -6.76 12.39
CA ASN A 305 36.10 -6.35 11.72
C ASN A 305 35.82 -5.07 10.93
N TYR A 306 36.07 -3.91 11.54
CA TYR A 306 35.90 -2.59 10.90
C TYR A 306 36.80 -2.40 9.67
N ASN A 307 37.79 -3.27 9.46
CA ASN A 307 38.70 -3.20 8.32
C ASN A 307 38.23 -4.02 7.10
N GLY A 308 37.26 -4.93 7.26
CA GLY A 308 36.84 -5.85 6.19
C GLY A 308 35.82 -5.26 5.21
N ASP A 309 35.09 -4.21 5.61
CA ASP A 309 34.05 -3.60 4.77
C ASP A 309 34.57 -2.45 3.91
N LEU A 310 35.70 -1.83 4.30
CA LEU A 310 36.33 -0.81 3.46
C LEU A 310 36.96 -1.45 2.21
N GLU A 311 37.57 -2.62 2.31
CA GLU A 311 38.25 -3.27 1.18
C GLU A 311 37.25 -3.75 0.12
N GLY A 312 36.12 -4.36 0.52
CA GLY A 312 35.06 -4.79 -0.42
C GLY A 312 34.26 -3.64 -1.04
N VAL A 313 33.99 -2.57 -0.28
CA VAL A 313 33.27 -1.39 -0.79
C VAL A 313 34.18 -0.54 -1.68
N LEU A 314 35.47 -0.41 -1.36
CA LEU A 314 36.44 0.26 -2.23
C LEU A 314 36.66 -0.53 -3.52
N GLU A 315 36.79 -1.85 -3.47
CA GLU A 315 36.96 -2.67 -4.68
C GLU A 315 35.78 -2.52 -5.65
N THR A 316 34.54 -2.59 -5.16
CA THR A 316 33.35 -2.42 -6.00
C THR A 316 33.22 -0.98 -6.54
N SER A 317 33.61 0.02 -5.76
CA SER A 317 33.69 1.42 -6.18
C SER A 317 34.71 1.65 -7.29
N TYR A 318 35.92 1.10 -7.17
CA TYR A 318 36.99 1.27 -8.16
C TYR A 318 36.70 0.54 -9.46
N VAL A 319 36.09 -0.66 -9.40
CA VAL A 319 35.67 -1.39 -10.60
C VAL A 319 34.61 -0.61 -11.36
N PHE A 320 33.61 -0.05 -10.66
CA PHE A 320 32.58 0.78 -11.27
C PHE A 320 33.17 2.06 -11.91
N LEU A 321 34.07 2.75 -11.18
CA LEU A 321 34.79 3.91 -11.71
C LEU A 321 35.61 3.55 -12.96
N GLY A 322 36.29 2.41 -12.95
CA GLY A 322 37.05 1.90 -14.09
C GLY A 322 36.17 1.65 -15.32
N MET A 323 34.99 1.04 -15.14
CA MET A 323 34.03 0.83 -16.23
C MET A 323 33.51 2.16 -16.82
N VAL A 324 33.20 3.14 -15.95
CA VAL A 324 32.73 4.46 -16.39
C VAL A 324 33.83 5.20 -17.17
N LEU A 325 35.06 5.21 -16.68
CA LEU A 325 36.19 5.84 -17.37
C LEU A 325 36.50 5.17 -18.72
N ALA A 326 36.41 3.84 -18.79
CA ALA A 326 36.57 3.10 -20.04
C ALA A 326 35.47 3.48 -21.05
N LEU A 327 34.21 3.56 -20.61
CA LEU A 327 33.09 3.97 -21.45
C LEU A 327 33.28 5.40 -22.00
N ILE A 328 33.67 6.35 -21.14
CA ILE A 328 33.98 7.73 -21.54
C ILE A 328 35.11 7.74 -22.57
N GLY A 329 36.17 6.95 -22.34
CA GLY A 329 37.28 6.81 -23.27
C GLY A 329 36.85 6.29 -24.65
N VAL A 330 36.01 5.25 -24.69
CA VAL A 330 35.47 4.71 -25.94
C VAL A 330 34.60 5.74 -26.67
N ILE A 331 33.72 6.44 -25.96
CA ILE A 331 32.88 7.50 -26.53
C ILE A 331 33.74 8.63 -27.10
N PHE A 332 34.77 9.07 -26.36
CA PHE A 332 35.69 10.10 -26.80
C PHE A 332 36.46 9.68 -28.06
N LEU A 333 37.00 8.46 -28.09
CA LEU A 333 37.67 7.92 -29.27
C LEU A 333 36.73 7.80 -30.47
N LEU A 334 35.47 7.39 -30.24
CA LEU A 334 34.45 7.34 -31.28
C LEU A 334 34.15 8.73 -31.84
N VAL A 335 33.99 9.75 -30.99
CA VAL A 335 33.78 11.14 -31.39
C VAL A 335 34.96 11.65 -32.22
N LEU A 336 36.20 11.41 -31.79
CA LEU A 336 37.39 11.75 -32.57
C LEU A 336 37.44 11.01 -33.90
N TYR A 337 37.07 9.74 -33.92
CA TYR A 337 37.05 8.92 -35.14
C TYR A 337 36.02 9.42 -36.16
N LEU A 338 34.80 9.69 -35.71
CA LEU A 338 33.72 10.23 -36.54
C LEU A 338 34.07 11.63 -37.08
N ASN A 339 34.72 12.46 -36.25
CA ASN A 339 35.11 13.82 -36.62
C ASN A 339 36.51 13.93 -37.23
N ARG A 340 37.22 12.81 -37.50
CA ARG A 340 38.64 12.82 -37.91
C ARG A 340 38.93 13.71 -39.13
N LYS A 341 38.00 13.77 -40.09
CA LYS A 341 38.14 14.60 -41.30
C LYS A 341 37.96 16.09 -40.97
N GLY A 342 36.98 16.42 -40.12
CA GLY A 342 36.73 17.78 -39.64
C GLY A 342 37.88 18.32 -38.80
N ILE A 343 38.40 17.50 -37.87
CA ILE A 343 39.56 17.84 -37.02
C ILE A 343 40.81 18.09 -37.86
N LYS A 344 41.10 17.23 -38.86
CA LYS A 344 42.22 17.47 -39.78
C LYS A 344 42.07 18.80 -40.52
N ARG A 345 40.87 19.09 -41.05
CA ARG A 345 40.59 20.35 -41.74
C ARG A 345 40.78 21.56 -40.83
N TRP A 346 40.30 21.48 -39.59
CA TRP A 346 40.45 22.53 -38.58
C TRP A 346 41.93 22.76 -38.21
N ILE A 347 42.71 21.71 -38.04
CA ILE A 347 44.16 21.79 -37.78
C ILE A 347 44.91 22.47 -38.94
N TYR A 348 44.59 22.12 -40.19
CA TYR A 348 45.22 22.76 -41.34
C TYR A 348 44.86 24.24 -41.40
N ASN A 349 43.58 24.59 -41.23
CA ASN A 349 43.12 25.98 -41.22
C ASN A 349 43.79 26.81 -40.10
N ILE A 350 43.95 26.24 -38.90
CA ILE A 350 44.65 26.93 -37.80
C ILE A 350 46.12 27.13 -38.11
N ARG A 351 46.79 26.09 -38.62
CA ARG A 351 48.21 26.19 -38.98
C ARG A 351 48.42 27.28 -40.02
N ASP A 352 47.54 27.33 -41.01
CA ASP A 352 47.62 28.30 -42.09
C ASP A 352 47.32 29.71 -41.55
N ALA A 353 46.32 29.88 -40.67
CA ALA A 353 46.05 31.16 -39.99
C ALA A 353 47.22 31.63 -39.09
N CYS A 354 47.87 30.72 -38.35
CA CYS A 354 49.05 31.03 -37.56
C CYS A 354 50.25 31.40 -38.44
N ARG A 355 50.41 30.72 -39.59
CA ARG A 355 51.46 31.00 -40.56
C ARG A 355 51.28 32.40 -41.16
N ASP A 356 50.07 32.73 -41.59
CA ASP A 356 49.74 34.07 -42.12
C ASP A 356 50.01 35.17 -41.08
N HIS A 357 49.69 34.89 -39.81
CA HIS A 357 49.95 35.84 -38.72
C HIS A 357 51.45 36.04 -38.48
N MET A 358 52.25 34.97 -38.45
CA MET A 358 53.71 35.01 -38.32
C MET A 358 54.38 35.72 -39.51
N GLU A 359 53.95 35.43 -40.74
CA GLU A 359 54.46 36.11 -41.94
C GLU A 359 54.14 37.62 -41.87
N GLY A 360 52.94 38.00 -41.40
CA GLY A 360 52.58 39.40 -41.14
C GLY A 360 53.49 40.10 -40.11
N TYR A 361 53.92 39.40 -39.05
CA TYR A 361 54.92 39.94 -38.11
C TYR A 361 56.30 40.12 -38.76
N HIS A 362 56.70 39.18 -39.63
CA HIS A 362 57.99 39.25 -40.33
C HIS A 362 58.05 40.46 -41.28
N TYR A 363 57.00 40.69 -42.08
CA TYR A 363 56.90 41.85 -42.97
C TYR A 363 56.93 43.19 -42.22
N ARG A 364 56.25 43.29 -41.06
CA ARG A 364 56.31 44.50 -40.22
C ARG A 364 57.69 44.75 -39.62
N TYR A 365 58.43 43.69 -39.30
CA TYR A 365 59.80 43.81 -38.80
C TYR A 365 60.77 44.31 -39.88
N GLU A 366 60.65 43.80 -41.11
CA GLU A 366 61.50 44.22 -42.25
C GLU A 366 61.25 45.69 -42.65
N ILE A 367 60.01 46.17 -42.63
CA ILE A 367 59.69 47.59 -42.91
C ILE A 367 60.30 48.54 -41.86
N ASN A 368 60.31 48.13 -40.59
CA ASN A 368 60.89 48.93 -39.51
C ASN A 368 62.43 48.85 -39.45
N SER A 369 63.04 47.95 -40.21
CA SER A 369 64.50 47.76 -40.26
C SER A 369 65.13 48.24 -41.57
N ASP A 370 64.37 48.82 -42.50
CA ASP A 370 64.91 49.51 -43.67
C ASP A 370 65.59 50.84 -43.24
N PRO A 371 66.93 50.95 -43.31
CA PRO A 371 67.65 52.15 -42.88
C PRO A 371 67.37 53.38 -43.75
N ARG A 372 66.67 53.22 -44.91
CA ARG A 372 66.26 54.36 -45.73
C ARG A 372 65.18 55.21 -45.05
N MET A 373 64.32 54.63 -44.20
CA MET A 373 63.34 55.41 -43.42
C MET A 373 63.93 56.00 -42.14
N ALA A 374 65.00 55.41 -41.59
CA ALA A 374 65.71 55.97 -40.43
C ALA A 374 66.47 57.28 -40.77
N ASN A 375 66.85 57.48 -42.04
CA ASN A 375 67.55 58.69 -42.47
C ASN A 375 66.63 59.85 -42.91
N LEU A 376 65.31 59.65 -42.95
CA LEU A 376 64.37 60.76 -43.18
C LEU A 376 64.02 61.53 -41.90
N SER A 377 64.26 60.95 -40.71
CA SER A 377 63.98 61.61 -39.42
C SER A 377 65.17 62.37 -38.82
N LEU A 378 66.36 62.29 -39.42
CA LEU A 378 67.58 62.94 -38.90
C LEU A 378 67.94 64.26 -39.60
N ASN A 379 67.26 64.62 -40.70
CA ASN A 379 67.52 65.84 -41.47
C ASN A 379 66.37 66.86 -41.45
N SER A 380 65.39 66.74 -40.55
CA SER A 380 64.25 67.67 -40.46
C SER A 380 64.31 68.69 -39.32
N ASP A 381 65.39 68.74 -38.54
CA ASP A 381 65.57 69.79 -37.50
C ASP A 381 66.82 70.62 -37.80
N VAL A 382 66.64 71.63 -38.68
CA VAL A 382 67.41 72.88 -38.72
C VAL A 382 66.43 74.03 -38.64
#